data_AF-A0A0H3NFH4-F1
#
_entry.id   AF-A0A0H3NFH4-F1
#
_cell.length_a   1.000
_cell.length_b   1.000
_cell.length_c   1.000
_cell.angle_alpha   90.00
_cell.angle_beta   90.00
_cell.angle_gamma   90.00
#
_symmetry.space_group_name_H-M   'P 1'
#
loop_
_entity.id
_entity.type
_entity.pdbx_description
1 polymer ?
#
loop_
_entity_poly.entity_id
_entity_poly.type
_entity_poly.pdbx_seq_one_letter_code
_entity_poly.pdbx_strand_id
1 'polypeptide(L)'
;MIIPKLEPNDRKREFNKYSSEQINKVVYNYLFKNNMSNRKIDDEILDLSSKQSKGYQSMGIVHHLGINKNHKGIFTGYTIDKAIEVLKEDEIHFKQIINILLEIRNINEYPIIVDSWELLDEKIALKTIDKSTLKHNGTGVPIEIRYFFEINNLGKNEKKNVNFKYNDNYYSAVIEMDKLENPRSRIIWKSKFRDLLRSIFSEYYEKFLENKIEGKTNLPKIRFIKLDSNNFNIEFIFTAEIEDDVLEEISQDNPLNINTINIELETEIRKEGKVKYVYGKQYERNPRNRIEAIKYHGTKCIVCGFDFEKTYGDRGKGYIEIHHIKPLSSVGEESNINPKTDLVPICSNCHRMIHRKKDNVLSIDDLKQIIKDSK
;
A
#
# COMPACT_ATOMS: atom_id res chain seq x y z
N MET A 1 21.94 -24.88 20.50
CA MET A 1 21.97 -26.02 19.55
C MET A 1 23.12 -25.77 18.61
N ILE A 2 23.98 -26.74 18.29
CA ILE A 2 25.10 -26.49 17.37
C ILE A 2 24.58 -26.60 15.93
N ILE A 3 24.60 -25.49 15.19
CA ILE A 3 24.22 -25.43 13.78
C ILE A 3 25.50 -25.62 12.92
N PRO A 4 25.53 -26.58 11.97
CA PRO A 4 26.66 -26.73 11.05
C PRO A 4 26.89 -25.43 10.27
N LYS A 5 28.15 -25.15 9.93
CA LYS A 5 28.47 -23.98 9.10
C LYS A 5 27.95 -24.18 7.68
N LEU A 6 27.41 -23.09 7.10
CA LEU A 6 27.11 -23.01 5.68
C LEU A 6 28.38 -23.15 4.82
N GLU A 7 28.27 -23.89 3.72
CA GLU A 7 29.34 -24.12 2.73
C GLU A 7 28.85 -23.72 1.32
N PRO A 8 28.75 -22.41 1.00
CA PRO A 8 28.12 -21.93 -0.23
C PRO A 8 28.85 -22.40 -1.49
N ASN A 9 28.07 -22.70 -2.54
CA ASN A 9 28.59 -23.00 -3.86
C ASN A 9 28.34 -21.82 -4.83
N ASP A 10 29.34 -21.48 -5.64
CA ASP A 10 29.27 -20.40 -6.65
C ASP A 10 28.23 -20.63 -7.77
N ARG A 11 27.64 -21.83 -7.85
CA ARG A 11 26.57 -22.15 -8.79
C ARG A 11 25.27 -21.40 -8.44
N LYS A 12 25.02 -20.30 -9.16
CA LYS A 12 23.83 -19.44 -9.01
C LYS A 12 22.66 -19.79 -9.95
N ARG A 13 22.82 -20.76 -10.86
CA ARG A 13 21.88 -20.98 -11.98
C ARG A 13 20.46 -21.29 -11.50
N GLU A 14 20.31 -22.26 -10.61
CA GLU A 14 19.02 -22.65 -10.06
C GLU A 14 18.46 -21.57 -9.15
N PHE A 15 19.31 -20.95 -8.33
CA PHE A 15 18.91 -19.90 -7.40
C PHE A 15 18.36 -18.65 -8.12
N ASN A 16 18.96 -18.23 -9.23
CA ASN A 16 18.48 -17.07 -10.00
C ASN A 16 17.26 -17.38 -10.88
N LYS A 17 16.89 -18.66 -11.02
CA LYS A 17 15.79 -19.08 -11.90
C LYS A 17 14.42 -18.92 -11.24
N TYR A 18 14.34 -19.01 -9.92
CA TYR A 18 13.07 -19.08 -9.19
C TYR A 18 12.77 -17.79 -8.42
N SER A 19 11.49 -17.56 -8.15
CA SER A 19 11.07 -16.42 -7.33
C SER A 19 11.52 -16.58 -5.87
N SER A 20 11.61 -15.47 -5.13
CA SER A 20 11.89 -15.50 -3.68
C SER A 20 10.91 -16.40 -2.94
N GLU A 21 9.62 -16.36 -3.30
CA GLU A 21 8.59 -17.21 -2.70
C GLU A 21 8.89 -18.71 -2.86
N GLN A 22 9.28 -19.12 -4.06
CA GLN A 22 9.65 -20.51 -4.36
C GLN A 22 10.92 -20.90 -3.59
N ILE A 23 11.95 -20.04 -3.60
CA ILE A 23 13.21 -20.27 -2.85
C ILE A 23 12.92 -20.43 -1.35
N ASN A 24 12.08 -19.58 -0.79
CA ASN A 24 11.70 -19.61 0.61
C ASN A 24 10.96 -20.91 0.96
N LYS A 25 9.99 -21.31 0.14
CA LYS A 25 9.28 -22.59 0.31
C LYS A 25 10.26 -23.78 0.25
N VAL A 26 11.24 -23.77 -0.66
CA VAL A 26 12.29 -24.80 -0.73
C VAL A 26 13.12 -24.83 0.55
N VAL A 27 13.63 -23.68 1.00
CA VAL A 27 14.47 -23.57 2.19
C VAL A 27 13.71 -23.97 3.45
N TYR A 28 12.48 -23.50 3.61
CA TYR A 28 11.61 -23.87 4.72
C TYR A 28 11.39 -25.38 4.78
N ASN A 29 10.97 -25.99 3.66
CA ASN A 29 10.73 -27.43 3.64
C ASN A 29 12.01 -28.23 3.89
N TYR A 30 13.15 -27.78 3.37
CA TYR A 30 14.42 -28.45 3.61
C TYR A 30 14.86 -28.39 5.08
N LEU A 31 14.73 -27.24 5.73
CA LEU A 31 15.19 -27.03 7.11
C LEU A 31 14.20 -27.53 8.18
N PHE A 32 12.89 -27.49 7.92
CA PHE A 32 11.86 -27.79 8.92
C PHE A 32 11.12 -29.12 8.69
N LYS A 33 11.18 -29.70 7.48
CA LYS A 33 10.47 -30.95 7.15
C LYS A 33 11.45 -32.08 6.85
N ASN A 34 11.58 -33.02 7.78
CA ASN A 34 12.46 -34.18 7.58
C ASN A 34 11.95 -35.17 6.52
N ASN A 35 10.62 -35.24 6.31
CA ASN A 35 9.98 -36.27 5.49
C ASN A 35 9.86 -35.92 4.00
N MET A 36 10.33 -34.74 3.59
CA MET A 36 10.20 -34.27 2.22
C MET A 36 11.49 -34.55 1.44
N SER A 37 11.39 -35.29 0.33
CA SER A 37 12.54 -35.51 -0.57
C SER A 37 12.70 -34.31 -1.50
N ASN A 38 13.92 -34.03 -1.97
CA ASN A 38 14.14 -32.97 -2.95
C ASN A 38 13.32 -33.16 -4.24
N ARG A 39 12.99 -34.41 -4.59
CA ARG A 39 12.09 -34.71 -5.71
C ARG A 39 10.66 -34.23 -5.44
N LYS A 40 10.16 -34.40 -4.21
CA LYS A 40 8.85 -33.86 -3.81
C LYS A 40 8.87 -32.34 -3.74
N ILE A 41 9.97 -31.74 -3.26
CA ILE A 41 10.15 -30.29 -3.27
C ILE A 41 10.09 -29.75 -4.70
N ASP A 42 10.79 -30.37 -5.65
CA ASP A 42 10.76 -29.93 -7.05
C ASP A 42 9.34 -30.04 -7.67
N ASP A 43 8.59 -31.09 -7.35
CA ASP A 43 7.25 -31.35 -7.89
C ASP A 43 6.19 -30.42 -7.27
N GLU A 44 6.16 -30.30 -5.95
CA GLU A 44 5.11 -29.60 -5.20
C GLU A 44 5.36 -28.08 -5.05
N ILE A 45 6.62 -27.61 -5.18
CA ILE A 45 6.98 -26.20 -4.93
C ILE A 45 7.52 -25.51 -6.17
N LEU A 46 8.26 -26.23 -7.03
CA LEU A 46 8.85 -25.65 -8.24
C LEU A 46 8.06 -25.98 -9.52
N ASP A 47 6.89 -26.61 -9.37
CA ASP A 47 6.00 -27.05 -10.44
C ASP A 47 6.71 -27.88 -11.53
N LEU A 48 7.74 -28.64 -11.14
CA LEU A 48 8.49 -29.49 -12.05
C LEU A 48 7.98 -30.91 -11.94
N SER A 49 7.31 -31.41 -12.98
CA SER A 49 6.85 -32.80 -12.98
C SER A 49 7.98 -33.76 -12.59
N SER A 50 7.67 -34.77 -11.78
CA SER A 50 8.62 -35.81 -11.35
C SER A 50 9.34 -36.56 -12.50
N LYS A 51 8.90 -36.38 -13.76
CA LYS A 51 9.56 -36.85 -15.00
C LYS A 51 10.66 -35.91 -15.51
N GLN A 52 10.62 -34.62 -15.16
CA GLN A 52 11.54 -33.56 -15.61
C GLN A 52 12.66 -33.25 -14.61
N SER A 53 12.45 -33.45 -13.30
CA SER A 53 13.50 -33.21 -12.30
C SER A 53 13.64 -34.35 -11.30
N LYS A 54 14.89 -34.74 -11.01
CA LYS A 54 15.23 -35.75 -9.98
C LYS A 54 15.49 -35.13 -8.60
N GLY A 55 15.06 -33.89 -8.35
CA GLY A 55 15.37 -33.16 -7.11
C GLY A 55 16.63 -32.27 -7.21
N TYR A 56 17.14 -32.03 -8.42
CA TYR A 56 18.37 -31.27 -8.62
C TYR A 56 18.16 -29.76 -8.51
N GLN A 57 16.94 -29.27 -8.73
CA GLN A 57 16.66 -27.83 -8.76
C GLN A 57 16.61 -27.27 -7.34
N SER A 58 15.80 -27.85 -6.46
CA SER A 58 15.85 -27.55 -5.03
C SER A 58 17.22 -27.78 -4.41
N MET A 59 17.93 -28.86 -4.81
CA MET A 59 19.30 -29.10 -4.32
C MET A 59 20.28 -28.00 -4.73
N GLY A 60 20.15 -27.48 -5.95
CA GLY A 60 20.93 -26.34 -6.43
C GLY A 60 20.69 -25.08 -5.61
N ILE A 61 19.43 -24.79 -5.28
CA ILE A 61 19.05 -23.65 -4.43
C ILE A 61 19.69 -23.76 -3.04
N VAL A 62 19.52 -24.88 -2.34
CA VAL A 62 20.05 -25.05 -0.97
C VAL A 62 21.58 -25.07 -0.95
N HIS A 63 22.23 -25.71 -1.93
CA HIS A 63 23.69 -25.68 -2.04
C HIS A 63 24.24 -24.29 -2.34
N HIS A 64 23.54 -23.46 -3.11
CA HIS A 64 23.95 -22.09 -3.33
C HIS A 64 24.02 -21.30 -2.02
N LEU A 65 23.05 -21.53 -1.13
CA LEU A 65 23.01 -20.95 0.22
C LEU A 65 23.96 -21.64 1.22
N GLY A 66 24.70 -22.66 0.79
CA GLY A 66 25.60 -23.45 1.63
C GLY A 66 24.92 -24.44 2.56
N ILE A 67 23.62 -24.68 2.39
CA ILE A 67 22.85 -25.68 3.11
C ILE A 67 23.14 -27.05 2.50
N ASN A 68 23.67 -27.97 3.29
CA ASN A 68 23.98 -29.35 2.89
C ASN A 68 23.11 -30.37 3.64
N LYS A 69 23.40 -31.68 3.50
CA LYS A 69 22.63 -32.76 4.12
C LYS A 69 22.55 -32.68 5.65
N ASN A 70 23.54 -32.07 6.32
CA ASN A 70 23.57 -31.96 7.79
C ASN A 70 22.56 -30.93 8.32
N HIS A 71 22.02 -30.09 7.44
CA HIS A 71 21.02 -29.08 7.77
C HIS A 71 19.58 -29.58 7.55
N LYS A 72 19.42 -30.75 6.92
CA LYS A 72 18.10 -31.25 6.55
C LYS A 72 17.28 -31.55 7.80
N GLY A 73 16.11 -30.91 7.92
CA GLY A 73 15.24 -31.07 9.08
C GLY A 73 15.84 -30.57 10.39
N ILE A 74 16.89 -29.75 10.38
CA ILE A 74 17.57 -29.27 11.58
C ILE A 74 16.64 -28.47 12.52
N PHE A 75 15.61 -27.84 11.96
CA PHE A 75 14.59 -27.10 12.71
C PHE A 75 13.26 -27.87 12.77
N THR A 76 13.27 -29.20 12.60
CA THR A 76 12.06 -30.02 12.76
C THR A 76 11.51 -29.84 14.18
N GLY A 77 10.25 -29.40 14.29
CA GLY A 77 9.59 -29.11 15.57
C GLY A 77 9.89 -27.74 16.17
N TYR A 78 10.70 -26.90 15.52
CA TYR A 78 10.92 -25.51 15.92
C TYR A 78 9.91 -24.59 15.24
N THR A 79 9.55 -23.50 15.92
CA THR A 79 8.91 -22.34 15.27
C THR A 79 9.95 -21.55 14.47
N ILE A 80 9.49 -20.72 13.53
CA ILE A 80 10.40 -19.86 12.75
C ILE A 80 11.14 -18.90 13.68
N ASP A 81 10.48 -18.29 14.67
CA ASP A 81 11.12 -17.37 15.61
C ASP A 81 12.23 -18.06 16.42
N LYS A 82 11.97 -19.28 16.90
CA LYS A 82 12.98 -20.05 17.63
C LYS A 82 14.18 -20.43 16.74
N ALA A 83 13.94 -20.73 15.46
CA ALA A 83 15.02 -20.99 14.51
C ALA A 83 15.84 -19.72 14.24
N ILE A 84 15.20 -18.56 14.08
CA ILE A 84 15.86 -17.26 13.91
C ILE A 84 16.69 -16.91 15.15
N GLU A 85 16.15 -17.11 16.36
CA GLU A 85 16.86 -16.87 17.62
C GLU A 85 18.17 -17.67 17.69
N VAL A 86 18.13 -18.96 17.34
CA VAL A 86 19.32 -19.82 17.30
C VAL A 86 20.32 -19.37 16.23
N LEU A 87 19.87 -19.00 15.03
CA LEU A 87 20.76 -18.55 13.95
C LEU A 87 21.42 -17.19 14.26
N LYS A 88 20.78 -16.34 15.06
CA LYS A 88 21.31 -15.03 15.48
C LYS A 88 22.56 -15.13 16.37
N GLU A 89 22.85 -16.29 16.96
CA GLU A 89 24.12 -16.52 17.65
C GLU A 89 25.34 -16.29 16.74
N ASP A 90 25.19 -16.48 15.41
CA ASP A 90 26.16 -16.12 14.38
C ASP A 90 25.47 -15.43 13.20
N GLU A 91 24.91 -14.24 13.49
CA GLU A 91 24.10 -13.47 12.53
C GLU A 91 24.83 -13.19 11.22
N ILE A 92 26.15 -12.95 11.26
CA ILE A 92 26.94 -12.66 10.07
C ILE A 92 26.98 -13.89 9.15
N HIS A 93 27.24 -15.07 9.69
CA HIS A 93 27.36 -16.30 8.91
C HIS A 93 26.01 -16.77 8.36
N PHE A 94 24.93 -16.63 9.14
CA PHE A 94 23.59 -17.11 8.76
C PHE A 94 22.66 -16.04 8.18
N LYS A 95 23.16 -14.84 7.92
CA LYS A 95 22.37 -13.67 7.48
C LYS A 95 21.36 -13.97 6.38
N GLN A 96 21.77 -14.71 5.33
CA GLN A 96 20.86 -15.03 4.22
C GLN A 96 19.71 -15.94 4.65
N ILE A 97 19.99 -16.95 5.48
CA ILE A 97 18.97 -17.86 5.99
C ILE A 97 18.03 -17.13 6.95
N ILE A 98 18.57 -16.28 7.83
CA ILE A 98 17.78 -15.42 8.72
C ILE A 98 16.83 -14.54 7.91
N ASN A 99 17.31 -13.89 6.85
CA ASN A 99 16.45 -13.07 5.98
C ASN A 99 15.33 -13.87 5.32
N ILE A 100 15.63 -15.07 4.81
CA ILE A 100 14.63 -15.98 4.22
C ILE A 100 13.58 -16.36 5.27
N LEU A 101 14.00 -16.72 6.49
CA LEU A 101 13.08 -17.10 7.56
C LEU A 101 12.24 -15.92 8.04
N LEU A 102 12.82 -14.73 8.15
CA LEU A 102 12.08 -13.50 8.44
C LEU A 102 11.05 -13.21 7.35
N GLU A 103 11.39 -13.41 6.08
CA GLU A 103 10.45 -13.27 4.98
C GLU A 103 9.29 -14.27 5.07
N ILE A 104 9.58 -15.55 5.32
CA ILE A 104 8.54 -16.58 5.51
C ILE A 104 7.64 -16.24 6.71
N ARG A 105 8.22 -15.75 7.81
CA ARG A 105 7.45 -15.30 8.97
C ARG A 105 6.55 -14.14 8.59
N ASN A 106 7.11 -13.11 7.97
CA ASN A 106 6.40 -11.88 7.69
C ASN A 106 5.34 -12.03 6.58
N ILE A 107 5.47 -12.99 5.65
CA ILE A 107 4.41 -13.35 4.68
C ILE A 107 3.14 -13.82 5.41
N ASN A 108 3.26 -14.37 6.62
CA ASN A 108 2.11 -14.77 7.45
C ASN A 108 1.65 -13.68 8.44
N GLU A 109 2.28 -12.50 8.45
CA GLU A 109 2.03 -11.40 9.40
C GLU A 109 1.77 -10.06 8.71
N TYR A 110 1.21 -10.08 7.49
CA TYR A 110 0.75 -8.84 6.85
C TYR A 110 -0.30 -8.11 7.70
N PRO A 111 -0.31 -6.75 7.72
CA PRO A 111 0.59 -5.88 6.99
C PRO A 111 1.95 -5.70 7.67
N ILE A 112 3.04 -5.67 6.90
CA ILE A 112 4.36 -5.28 7.40
C ILE A 112 4.46 -3.76 7.33
N ILE A 113 4.50 -3.10 8.49
CA ILE A 113 4.66 -1.64 8.59
C ILE A 113 6.07 -1.32 9.03
N VAL A 114 6.85 -0.66 8.16
CA VAL A 114 8.24 -0.31 8.42
C VAL A 114 8.62 1.02 7.76
N ASP A 115 9.22 1.93 8.52
CA ASP A 115 9.53 3.30 8.09
C ASP A 115 8.33 4.05 7.51
N SER A 116 8.34 4.27 6.19
CA SER A 116 7.26 4.90 5.42
C SER A 116 6.57 3.92 4.48
N TRP A 117 6.89 2.62 4.62
CA TRP A 117 6.34 1.53 3.85
C TRP A 117 5.31 0.74 4.66
N GLU A 118 4.32 0.24 3.95
CA GLU A 118 3.32 -0.69 4.43
C GLU A 118 3.11 -1.74 3.35
N LEU A 119 3.58 -2.96 3.58
CA LEU A 119 3.39 -4.07 2.66
C LEU A 119 2.12 -4.80 3.07
N LEU A 120 1.09 -4.76 2.22
CA LEU A 120 -0.24 -5.32 2.51
C LEU A 120 -0.30 -6.81 2.20
N ASP A 121 0.40 -7.23 1.16
CA ASP A 121 0.57 -8.61 0.74
C ASP A 121 1.79 -8.75 -0.18
N GLU A 122 1.98 -9.93 -0.76
CA GLU A 122 3.09 -10.25 -1.67
C GLU A 122 3.06 -9.46 -3.01
N LYS A 123 1.92 -8.86 -3.34
CA LYS A 123 1.66 -8.11 -4.58
C LYS A 123 1.47 -6.61 -4.35
N ILE A 124 1.16 -6.16 -3.14
CA ILE A 124 0.78 -4.77 -2.88
C ILE A 124 1.64 -4.15 -1.78
N ALA A 125 2.41 -3.11 -2.16
CA ALA A 125 3.16 -2.26 -1.22
C ALA A 125 2.67 -0.82 -1.29
N LEU A 126 2.54 -0.15 -0.14
CA LEU A 126 2.24 1.26 -0.03
C LEU A 126 3.47 2.02 0.47
N LYS A 127 3.76 3.15 -0.16
CA LYS A 127 4.81 4.08 0.25
C LYS A 127 4.21 5.44 0.57
N THR A 128 4.17 5.81 1.83
CA THR A 128 3.82 7.18 2.25
C THR A 128 4.85 8.16 1.69
N ILE A 129 4.38 9.22 1.02
CA ILE A 129 5.28 10.22 0.44
C ILE A 129 6.09 10.92 1.53
N ASP A 130 7.35 11.20 1.24
CA ASP A 130 8.25 11.92 2.12
C ASP A 130 9.18 12.83 1.31
N LYS A 131 10.05 13.56 2.01
CA LYS A 131 11.04 14.45 1.38
C LYS A 131 11.92 13.71 0.37
N SER A 132 12.30 12.45 0.63
CA SER A 132 13.10 11.66 -0.31
C SER A 132 12.34 11.38 -1.61
N THR A 133 11.04 11.07 -1.47
CA THR A 133 10.11 10.72 -2.55
C THR A 133 9.93 11.88 -3.55
N LEU A 134 10.02 13.13 -3.10
CA LEU A 134 9.79 14.29 -3.99
C LEU A 134 11.06 15.10 -4.30
N LYS A 135 12.02 15.16 -3.37
CA LYS A 135 13.26 15.94 -3.51
C LYS A 135 14.44 15.13 -4.05
N HIS A 136 14.59 13.88 -3.61
CA HIS A 136 15.81 13.09 -3.83
C HIS A 136 15.65 11.98 -4.88
N ASN A 137 14.57 12.04 -5.68
CA ASN A 137 14.32 11.17 -6.84
C ASN A 137 14.32 9.68 -6.50
N GLY A 138 13.95 9.33 -5.29
CA GLY A 138 13.96 7.94 -4.86
C GLY A 138 13.47 7.76 -3.44
N THR A 139 13.57 6.52 -2.97
CA THR A 139 13.25 6.18 -1.59
C THR A 139 14.05 4.96 -1.12
N GLY A 140 14.26 4.85 0.19
CA GLY A 140 14.86 3.67 0.80
C GLY A 140 13.91 2.48 0.78
N VAL A 141 14.43 1.28 0.62
CA VAL A 141 13.70 0.02 0.76
C VAL A 141 14.22 -0.66 2.03
N PRO A 142 13.43 -0.73 3.11
CA PRO A 142 13.80 -1.45 4.32
C PRO A 142 14.11 -2.93 4.06
N ILE A 143 14.95 -3.54 4.91
CA ILE A 143 15.40 -4.92 4.73
C ILE A 143 14.22 -5.89 4.75
N GLU A 144 13.21 -5.58 5.56
CA GLU A 144 12.00 -6.33 5.82
C GLU A 144 11.11 -6.46 4.58
N ILE A 145 11.22 -5.57 3.59
CA ILE A 145 10.39 -5.57 2.38
C ILE A 145 11.20 -5.75 1.10
N ARG A 146 12.51 -6.03 1.18
CA ARG A 146 13.37 -6.24 0.00
C ARG A 146 12.85 -7.33 -0.92
N TYR A 147 12.16 -8.31 -0.35
CA TYR A 147 11.68 -9.44 -1.11
C TYR A 147 10.53 -9.10 -2.06
N PHE A 148 9.70 -8.10 -1.71
CA PHE A 148 8.67 -7.58 -2.59
C PHE A 148 9.28 -7.16 -3.93
N PHE A 149 10.44 -6.50 -3.87
CA PHE A 149 11.23 -6.08 -5.02
C PHE A 149 12.23 -7.13 -5.52
N GLU A 150 12.31 -8.31 -4.89
CA GLU A 150 13.29 -9.37 -5.14
C GLU A 150 14.74 -8.87 -5.17
N ILE A 151 15.13 -8.12 -4.13
CA ILE A 151 16.49 -7.56 -3.97
C ILE A 151 17.22 -8.08 -2.73
N ASN A 152 16.77 -9.18 -2.14
CA ASN A 152 17.36 -9.75 -0.93
C ASN A 152 18.87 -10.02 -1.06
N ASN A 153 19.28 -10.42 -2.27
CA ASN A 153 20.65 -10.81 -2.59
C ASN A 153 21.39 -9.75 -3.41
N LEU A 154 20.84 -8.54 -3.55
CA LEU A 154 21.46 -7.47 -4.32
C LEU A 154 22.77 -7.05 -3.63
N GLY A 155 23.89 -7.29 -4.31
CA GLY A 155 25.23 -7.02 -3.80
C GLY A 155 25.60 -5.53 -3.80
N LYS A 156 26.73 -5.20 -3.15
CA LYS A 156 27.30 -3.86 -3.19
C LYS A 156 27.67 -3.50 -4.63
N ASN A 157 27.20 -2.33 -5.11
CA ASN A 157 27.30 -1.84 -6.49
C ASN A 157 26.41 -2.56 -7.54
N GLU A 158 25.63 -3.57 -7.16
CA GLU A 158 24.67 -4.18 -8.07
C GLU A 158 23.42 -3.31 -8.21
N LYS A 159 22.78 -3.40 -9.39
CA LYS A 159 21.59 -2.63 -9.73
C LYS A 159 20.54 -3.54 -10.35
N LYS A 160 19.29 -3.34 -9.97
CA LYS A 160 18.12 -3.98 -10.57
C LYS A 160 17.26 -2.92 -11.27
N ASN A 161 17.01 -3.09 -12.55
CA ASN A 161 16.10 -2.20 -13.28
C ASN A 161 14.66 -2.62 -13.01
N VAL A 162 13.78 -1.64 -12.77
CA VAL A 162 12.34 -1.84 -12.62
C VAL A 162 11.58 -0.82 -13.43
N ASN A 163 10.34 -1.14 -13.83
CA ASN A 163 9.46 -0.24 -14.55
C ASN A 163 8.16 -0.03 -13.78
N PHE A 164 7.71 1.21 -13.78
CA PHE A 164 6.47 1.66 -13.18
C PHE A 164 5.47 1.99 -14.29
N LYS A 165 4.32 1.33 -14.29
CA LYS A 165 3.21 1.63 -15.19
C LYS A 165 2.22 2.56 -14.49
N TYR A 166 1.85 3.67 -15.11
CA TYR A 166 0.78 4.55 -14.64
C TYR A 166 0.09 5.19 -15.85
N ASN A 167 -1.24 5.11 -15.93
CA ASN A 167 -2.07 5.58 -17.07
C ASN A 167 -1.45 5.22 -18.43
N ASP A 168 -1.16 3.93 -18.63
CA ASP A 168 -0.51 3.34 -19.82
C ASP A 168 0.88 3.87 -20.20
N ASN A 169 1.47 4.74 -19.37
CA ASN A 169 2.83 5.20 -19.52
C ASN A 169 3.79 4.36 -18.67
N TYR A 170 4.99 4.11 -19.19
CA TYR A 170 6.05 3.39 -18.49
C TYR A 170 7.15 4.35 -18.03
N TYR A 171 7.56 4.19 -16.78
CA TYR A 171 8.59 4.97 -16.14
C TYR A 171 9.67 4.07 -15.56
N SER A 172 10.90 4.20 -16.04
CA SER A 172 12.01 3.40 -15.54
C SER A 172 12.54 3.89 -14.19
N ALA A 173 12.92 2.95 -13.34
CA ALA A 173 13.62 3.17 -12.09
C ALA A 173 14.70 2.10 -11.88
N VAL A 174 15.59 2.35 -10.93
CA VAL A 174 16.70 1.47 -10.60
C VAL A 174 16.74 1.27 -9.10
N ILE A 175 16.85 0.01 -8.69
CA ILE A 175 17.08 -0.36 -7.30
C ILE A 175 18.56 -0.65 -7.13
N GLU A 176 19.21 0.01 -6.18
CA GLU A 176 20.64 -0.15 -5.92
C GLU A 176 20.95 -0.16 -4.42
N MET A 177 22.11 -0.72 -4.08
CA MET A 177 22.70 -0.62 -2.74
C MET A 177 23.61 0.61 -2.68
N ASP A 178 23.47 1.45 -1.65
CA ASP A 178 24.33 2.61 -1.49
C ASP A 178 25.78 2.24 -1.14
N LYS A 179 26.69 3.22 -1.25
CA LYS A 179 28.14 3.01 -1.09
C LYS A 179 28.61 3.05 0.37
N LEU A 180 27.70 3.12 1.34
CA LEU A 180 28.05 3.25 2.75
C LEU A 180 28.67 1.97 3.30
N GLU A 181 29.28 2.08 4.47
CA GLU A 181 29.85 0.95 5.22
C GLU A 181 28.77 -0.08 5.59
N ASN A 182 27.56 0.39 5.91
CA ASN A 182 26.34 -0.40 6.05
C ASN A 182 25.36 -0.07 4.91
N PRO A 183 25.43 -0.78 3.77
CA PRO A 183 24.77 -0.35 2.55
C PRO A 183 23.25 -0.51 2.63
N ARG A 184 22.54 0.59 2.34
CA ARG A 184 21.07 0.61 2.30
C ARG A 184 20.56 0.44 0.87
N SER A 185 19.48 -0.31 0.72
CA SER A 185 18.77 -0.45 -0.56
C SER A 185 17.93 0.78 -0.83
N ARG A 186 17.96 1.28 -2.07
CA ARG A 186 17.15 2.42 -2.50
C ARG A 186 16.60 2.19 -3.90
N ILE A 187 15.38 2.63 -4.13
CA ILE A 187 14.78 2.79 -5.46
C ILE A 187 15.04 4.23 -5.90
N ILE A 188 15.57 4.41 -7.11
CA ILE A 188 15.84 5.71 -7.72
C ILE A 188 15.12 5.74 -9.06
N TRP A 189 14.14 6.62 -9.20
CA TRP A 189 13.39 6.78 -10.45
C TRP A 189 14.00 7.86 -11.34
N LYS A 190 13.79 7.72 -12.66
CA LYS A 190 14.28 8.67 -13.66
C LYS A 190 13.46 9.97 -13.66
N SER A 191 13.96 10.98 -14.37
CA SER A 191 13.38 12.34 -14.42
C SER A 191 11.89 12.35 -14.74
N LYS A 192 11.43 11.56 -15.71
CA LYS A 192 10.01 11.50 -16.09
C LYS A 192 9.08 11.15 -14.93
N PHE A 193 9.44 10.17 -14.09
CA PHE A 193 8.61 9.80 -12.95
C PHE A 193 8.70 10.83 -11.83
N ARG A 194 9.89 11.40 -11.60
CA ARG A 194 10.06 12.51 -10.66
C ARG A 194 9.15 13.69 -11.03
N ASP A 195 9.13 14.05 -12.29
CA ASP A 195 8.35 15.19 -12.78
C ASP A 195 6.84 14.89 -12.67
N LEU A 196 6.43 13.64 -12.93
CA LEU A 196 5.08 13.16 -12.64
C LEU A 196 4.73 13.31 -11.15
N LEU A 197 5.56 12.78 -10.25
CA LEU A 197 5.31 12.85 -8.80
C LEU A 197 5.20 14.30 -8.30
N ARG A 198 6.03 15.20 -8.82
CA ARG A 198 5.95 16.64 -8.48
C ARG A 198 4.70 17.30 -9.03
N SER A 199 4.21 16.87 -10.19
CA SER A 199 2.94 17.36 -10.74
C SER A 199 1.75 16.89 -9.90
N ILE A 200 1.74 15.61 -9.51
CA ILE A 200 0.66 14.96 -8.76
C ILE A 200 0.62 15.45 -7.32
N PHE A 201 1.79 15.59 -6.67
CA PHE A 201 1.91 16.02 -5.28
C PHE A 201 2.47 17.44 -5.15
N SER A 202 2.09 18.35 -6.06
CA SER A 202 2.65 19.71 -6.14
C SER A 202 2.48 20.49 -4.83
N GLU A 203 1.31 20.45 -4.21
CA GLU A 203 1.05 21.10 -2.92
C GLU A 203 1.96 20.55 -1.81
N TYR A 204 2.15 19.23 -1.77
CA TYR A 204 3.02 18.59 -0.78
C TYR A 204 4.50 18.89 -1.05
N TYR A 205 4.90 18.96 -2.32
CA TYR A 205 6.27 19.31 -2.71
C TYR A 205 6.66 20.70 -2.19
N GLU A 206 5.80 21.70 -2.37
CA GLU A 206 6.04 23.05 -1.84
C GLU A 206 6.10 23.04 -0.30
N LYS A 207 5.16 22.35 0.37
CA LYS A 207 5.18 22.21 1.84
C LYS A 207 6.47 21.54 2.35
N PHE A 208 7.01 20.56 1.64
CA PHE A 208 8.30 19.93 1.98
C PHE A 208 9.51 20.83 1.73
N LEU A 209 9.44 21.77 0.77
CA LEU A 209 10.49 22.76 0.53
C LEU A 209 10.54 23.79 1.66
N GLU A 210 9.38 24.23 2.13
CA GLU A 210 9.24 25.23 3.19
C GLU A 210 9.40 24.65 4.61
N ASN A 211 9.62 23.33 4.74
CA ASN A 211 9.61 22.57 6.01
C ASN A 211 8.34 22.78 6.85
N LYS A 212 7.19 23.06 6.23
CA LYS A 212 5.91 23.36 6.90
C LYS A 212 5.06 22.12 7.24
N ILE A 213 5.60 20.92 7.12
CA ILE A 213 4.90 19.67 7.48
C ILE A 213 5.33 19.29 8.90
N GLU A 214 4.53 19.67 9.89
CA GLU A 214 4.65 19.20 11.28
C GLU A 214 3.70 18.01 11.50
N GLY A 215 4.25 16.84 11.86
CA GLY A 215 3.48 15.64 12.19
C GLY A 215 3.26 14.66 11.03
N LYS A 216 3.22 13.35 11.36
CA LYS A 216 3.09 12.22 10.41
C LYS A 216 1.64 11.81 10.12
N THR A 217 0.67 12.70 10.15
CA THR A 217 -0.73 12.30 9.97
C THR A 217 -1.29 12.86 8.66
N ASN A 218 -1.80 11.94 7.82
CA ASN A 218 -2.44 12.21 6.54
C ASN A 218 -1.55 12.65 5.36
N LEU A 219 -0.41 11.97 5.13
CA LEU A 219 0.37 12.12 3.89
C LEU A 219 -0.07 11.11 2.81
N PRO A 220 -0.15 11.53 1.52
CA PRO A 220 -0.46 10.64 0.41
C PRO A 220 0.47 9.42 0.34
N LYS A 221 0.02 8.36 -0.31
CA LYS A 221 0.78 7.14 -0.54
C LYS A 221 0.89 6.84 -2.03
N ILE A 222 1.99 6.20 -2.41
CA ILE A 222 2.16 5.56 -3.72
C ILE A 222 1.92 4.08 -3.50
N ARG A 223 0.95 3.49 -4.19
CA ARG A 223 0.70 2.04 -4.19
C ARG A 223 1.46 1.42 -5.35
N PHE A 224 2.28 0.42 -5.03
CA PHE A 224 3.00 -0.44 -5.97
C PHE A 224 2.25 -1.77 -6.03
N ILE A 225 1.75 -2.12 -7.20
CA ILE A 225 1.11 -3.42 -7.48
C ILE A 225 2.08 -4.21 -8.35
N LYS A 226 2.62 -5.31 -7.82
CA LYS A 226 3.59 -6.16 -8.50
C LYS A 226 2.90 -6.93 -9.64
N LEU A 227 3.38 -6.73 -10.86
CA LEU A 227 2.95 -7.49 -12.04
C LEU A 227 3.88 -8.68 -12.27
N ASP A 228 5.19 -8.45 -12.15
CA ASP A 228 6.23 -9.45 -12.20
C ASP A 228 7.48 -8.96 -11.42
N SER A 229 8.62 -9.62 -11.61
CA SER A 229 9.87 -9.32 -10.89
C SER A 229 10.41 -7.91 -11.14
N ASN A 230 10.09 -7.29 -12.28
CA ASN A 230 10.63 -6.01 -12.69
C ASN A 230 9.56 -4.94 -12.96
N ASN A 231 8.29 -5.32 -13.12
CA ASN A 231 7.23 -4.40 -13.52
C ASN A 231 6.18 -4.23 -12.41
N PHE A 232 5.82 -2.98 -12.14
CA PHE A 232 4.84 -2.60 -11.10
C PHE A 232 3.82 -1.62 -11.68
N ASN A 233 2.53 -1.85 -11.45
CA ASN A 233 1.51 -0.83 -11.66
C ASN A 233 1.51 0.14 -10.47
N ILE A 234 1.43 1.44 -10.75
CA ILE A 234 1.46 2.49 -9.75
C ILE A 234 0.09 3.14 -9.65
N GLU A 235 -0.37 3.32 -8.43
CA GLU A 235 -1.55 4.14 -8.11
C GLU A 235 -1.17 5.18 -7.04
N PHE A 236 -1.83 6.33 -7.07
CA PHE A 236 -1.62 7.39 -6.08
C PHE A 236 -2.82 7.49 -5.16
N ILE A 237 -2.58 7.42 -3.86
CA ILE A 237 -3.60 7.47 -2.81
C ILE A 237 -3.44 8.80 -2.10
N PHE A 238 -4.43 9.67 -2.22
CA PHE A 238 -4.45 10.94 -1.49
C PHE A 238 -5.18 10.75 -0.17
N THR A 239 -4.58 11.26 0.90
CA THR A 239 -5.09 11.12 2.27
C THR A 239 -6.12 12.18 2.63
N ALA A 240 -6.23 13.25 1.83
CA ALA A 240 -7.27 14.25 1.95
C ALA A 240 -8.37 13.96 0.92
N GLU A 241 -9.19 12.93 1.18
CA GLU A 241 -10.54 12.73 0.61
C GLU A 241 -11.28 11.54 1.28
N ILE A 242 -10.92 11.17 2.52
CA ILE A 242 -11.89 10.54 3.43
C ILE A 242 -12.60 11.70 4.17
N GLU A 243 -13.25 12.57 3.41
CA GLU A 243 -14.33 13.38 3.98
C GLU A 243 -15.55 12.47 4.03
N ASP A 244 -15.85 11.99 5.24
CA ASP A 244 -17.14 11.45 5.72
C ASP A 244 -17.72 10.17 5.10
N ASP A 245 -17.56 9.90 3.80
CA ASP A 245 -18.34 8.87 3.10
C ASP A 245 -18.02 7.44 3.54
N VAL A 246 -16.75 7.16 3.86
CA VAL A 246 -16.28 5.80 4.18
C VAL A 246 -16.51 5.43 5.66
N LEU A 247 -16.51 6.42 6.56
CA LEU A 247 -16.80 6.18 7.99
C LEU A 247 -18.30 5.93 8.22
N GLU A 248 -19.17 6.48 7.37
CA GLU A 248 -20.61 6.20 7.45
C GLU A 248 -20.98 4.79 6.96
N GLU A 249 -20.22 4.16 6.05
CA GLU A 249 -20.50 2.78 5.60
C GLU A 249 -20.51 1.76 6.74
N ILE A 250 -19.82 2.04 7.85
CA ILE A 250 -19.73 1.15 9.01
C ILE A 250 -20.83 1.44 10.06
N SER A 251 -21.47 2.61 10.01
CA SER A 251 -22.45 3.04 11.02
C SER A 251 -23.91 3.11 10.54
N GLN A 252 -24.15 3.07 9.22
CA GLN A 252 -25.49 3.21 8.65
C GLN A 252 -26.41 1.99 8.83
N ASP A 253 -25.88 0.80 9.15
CA ASP A 253 -26.69 -0.41 9.33
C ASP A 253 -27.43 -0.50 10.68
N ASN A 254 -27.32 0.52 11.55
CA ASN A 254 -27.98 0.49 12.85
C ASN A 254 -28.54 1.86 13.26
N PRO A 255 -29.71 2.28 12.74
CA PRO A 255 -30.40 3.45 13.27
C PRO A 255 -30.80 3.17 14.73
N LEU A 256 -30.13 3.83 15.67
CA LEU A 256 -30.46 3.79 17.10
C LEU A 256 -31.90 4.28 17.30
N ASN A 257 -32.80 3.35 17.64
CA ASN A 257 -34.13 3.68 18.14
C ASN A 257 -34.01 4.09 19.62
N ILE A 258 -33.88 5.38 19.88
CA ILE A 258 -33.63 5.97 21.20
C ILE A 258 -34.73 5.60 22.21
N ASN A 259 -35.92 5.22 21.75
CA ASN A 259 -37.06 4.89 22.62
C ASN A 259 -37.04 3.46 23.20
N THR A 260 -36.04 2.62 22.88
CA THR A 260 -35.98 1.22 23.35
C THR A 260 -34.77 0.93 24.26
N ILE A 261 -34.01 1.97 24.62
CA ILE A 261 -32.75 1.81 25.35
C ILE A 261 -32.99 2.00 26.86
N ASN A 262 -33.38 0.92 27.55
CA ASN A 262 -33.14 0.79 29.00
C ASN A 262 -31.75 0.18 29.19
N ILE A 263 -30.71 1.01 29.24
CA ILE A 263 -29.36 0.58 29.61
C ILE A 263 -29.10 1.08 31.02
N GLU A 264 -29.00 0.15 31.98
CA GLU A 264 -28.24 0.40 33.21
C GLU A 264 -26.81 0.74 32.78
N LEU A 265 -26.48 2.03 32.84
CA LEU A 265 -25.17 2.57 32.45
C LEU A 265 -24.13 2.14 33.48
N GLU A 266 -23.64 0.91 33.37
CA GLU A 266 -22.33 0.59 33.91
C GLU A 266 -21.31 1.46 33.17
N THR A 267 -20.62 2.32 33.93
CA THR A 267 -19.54 3.18 33.46
C THR A 267 -18.31 2.34 33.11
N GLU A 268 -18.43 1.46 32.13
CA GLU A 268 -17.28 0.82 31.50
C GLU A 268 -16.52 1.87 30.70
N ILE A 269 -15.27 2.10 31.08
CA ILE A 269 -14.32 2.90 30.30
C ILE A 269 -14.01 2.11 29.02
N ARG A 270 -14.74 2.41 27.94
CA ARG A 270 -14.52 1.82 26.62
C ARG A 270 -13.40 2.58 25.91
N LYS A 271 -12.41 1.85 25.40
CA LYS A 271 -11.31 2.42 24.62
C LYS A 271 -11.76 2.67 23.18
N GLU A 272 -11.85 3.94 22.78
CA GLU A 272 -12.07 4.40 21.41
C GLU A 272 -10.75 4.90 20.77
N GLY A 273 -10.72 5.16 19.46
CA GLY A 273 -9.54 5.74 18.78
C GLY A 273 -8.54 4.74 18.18
N LYS A 274 -8.86 3.44 18.13
CA LYS A 274 -8.09 2.46 17.34
C LYS A 274 -8.25 2.79 15.84
N VAL A 275 -7.14 3.02 15.14
CA VAL A 275 -7.15 3.30 13.70
C VAL A 275 -7.69 2.08 12.96
N LYS A 276 -8.79 2.28 12.22
CA LYS A 276 -9.42 1.28 11.35
C LYS A 276 -9.26 1.76 9.90
N TYR A 277 -8.65 0.94 9.07
CA TYR A 277 -8.48 1.24 7.65
C TYR A 277 -9.65 0.62 6.87
N VAL A 278 -10.27 1.41 6.00
CA VAL A 278 -11.40 1.02 5.15
C VAL A 278 -11.02 1.37 3.72
N TYR A 279 -11.19 0.41 2.79
CA TYR A 279 -10.71 0.52 1.42
C TYR A 279 -11.90 0.77 0.48
N GLY A 280 -11.84 1.82 -0.33
CA GLY A 280 -12.87 2.18 -1.32
C GLY A 280 -12.31 2.30 -2.74
N LYS A 281 -13.18 2.12 -3.74
CA LYS A 281 -12.89 2.42 -5.15
C LYS A 281 -13.10 3.93 -5.38
N GLN A 282 -12.09 4.65 -5.85
CA GLN A 282 -12.18 6.08 -6.15
C GLN A 282 -12.05 6.32 -7.66
N TYR A 283 -12.82 7.28 -8.17
CA TYR A 283 -12.75 7.75 -9.56
C TYR A 283 -11.88 9.00 -9.62
N GLU A 284 -11.01 9.11 -10.63
CA GLU A 284 -10.13 10.27 -10.84
C GLU A 284 -10.96 11.56 -11.00
N ARG A 285 -10.56 12.63 -10.31
CA ARG A 285 -11.20 13.95 -10.40
C ARG A 285 -10.17 14.99 -10.83
N ASN A 286 -10.48 15.77 -11.86
CA ASN A 286 -9.61 16.86 -12.32
C ASN A 286 -9.79 18.11 -11.44
N PRO A 287 -8.76 18.58 -10.68
CA PRO A 287 -8.89 19.72 -9.78
C PRO A 287 -9.30 21.03 -10.49
N ARG A 288 -9.01 21.16 -11.79
CA ARG A 288 -9.43 22.32 -12.59
C ARG A 288 -10.95 22.43 -12.65
N ASN A 289 -11.67 21.31 -12.68
CA ASN A 289 -13.12 21.32 -12.75
C ASN A 289 -13.75 21.94 -11.50
N ARG A 290 -13.15 21.70 -10.32
CA ARG A 290 -13.59 22.33 -9.06
C ARG A 290 -13.38 23.85 -9.11
N ILE A 291 -12.18 24.28 -9.52
CA ILE A 291 -11.83 25.71 -9.59
C ILE A 291 -12.77 26.44 -10.57
N GLU A 292 -12.97 25.88 -11.76
CA GLU A 292 -13.86 26.45 -12.77
C GLU A 292 -15.32 26.44 -12.31
N ALA A 293 -15.81 25.38 -11.66
CA ALA A 293 -17.16 25.33 -11.10
C ALA A 293 -17.39 26.44 -10.06
N ILE A 294 -16.41 26.70 -9.17
CA ILE A 294 -16.51 27.81 -8.21
C ILE A 294 -16.47 29.16 -8.90
N LYS A 295 -15.65 29.32 -9.95
CA LYS A 295 -15.65 30.57 -10.73
C LYS A 295 -17.01 30.83 -11.39
N TYR A 296 -17.68 29.80 -11.88
CA TYR A 296 -18.99 29.93 -12.54
C TYR A 296 -20.15 30.12 -11.55
N HIS A 297 -20.14 29.36 -10.44
CA HIS A 297 -21.31 29.23 -9.56
C HIS A 297 -21.14 29.90 -8.18
N GLY A 298 -19.92 30.28 -7.81
CA GLY A 298 -19.59 30.81 -6.49
C GLY A 298 -19.52 29.72 -5.40
N THR A 299 -19.58 30.15 -4.15
CA THR A 299 -19.41 29.31 -2.95
C THR A 299 -20.68 29.16 -2.11
N LYS A 300 -21.82 29.64 -2.62
CA LYS A 300 -23.10 29.54 -1.93
C LYS A 300 -23.77 28.22 -2.27
N CYS A 301 -24.25 27.50 -1.26
CA CYS A 301 -24.96 26.24 -1.47
C CYS A 301 -26.23 26.45 -2.31
N ILE A 302 -26.36 25.74 -3.43
CA ILE A 302 -27.53 25.86 -4.32
C ILE A 302 -28.82 25.27 -3.73
N VAL A 303 -28.70 24.39 -2.72
CA VAL A 303 -29.83 23.72 -2.08
C VAL A 303 -30.43 24.62 -0.98
N CYS A 304 -29.64 24.94 0.05
CA CYS A 304 -30.14 25.65 1.24
C CYS A 304 -29.71 27.12 1.32
N GLY A 305 -28.84 27.58 0.42
CA GLY A 305 -28.34 28.95 0.42
C GLY A 305 -27.28 29.27 1.47
N PHE A 306 -26.77 28.27 2.21
CA PHE A 306 -25.70 28.45 3.20
C PHE A 306 -24.41 28.95 2.54
N ASP A 307 -23.69 29.82 3.25
CA ASP A 307 -22.45 30.46 2.80
C ASP A 307 -21.45 30.44 3.96
N PHE A 308 -20.36 29.69 3.79
CA PHE A 308 -19.35 29.50 4.82
C PHE A 308 -18.58 30.77 5.14
N GLU A 309 -18.26 31.60 4.15
CA GLU A 309 -17.54 32.86 4.37
C GLU A 309 -18.42 33.85 5.12
N LYS A 310 -19.71 33.92 4.76
CA LYS A 310 -20.66 34.76 5.48
C LYS A 310 -20.87 34.33 6.93
N THR A 311 -20.88 33.03 7.21
CA THR A 311 -21.14 32.49 8.56
C THR A 311 -19.89 32.42 9.43
N TYR A 312 -18.73 32.06 8.87
CA TYR A 312 -17.51 31.77 9.61
C TYR A 312 -16.36 32.75 9.32
N GLY A 313 -16.60 33.79 8.53
CA GLY A 313 -15.60 34.78 8.14
C GLY A 313 -14.46 34.15 7.35
N ASP A 314 -13.23 34.59 7.62
CA ASP A 314 -12.02 34.14 6.93
C ASP A 314 -11.83 32.62 6.96
N ARG A 315 -12.30 31.94 8.02
CA ARG A 315 -12.20 30.47 8.14
C ARG A 315 -13.06 29.72 7.13
N GLY A 316 -14.12 30.35 6.64
CA GLY A 316 -15.01 29.79 5.61
C GLY A 316 -14.71 30.28 4.20
N LYS A 317 -13.71 31.15 4.02
CA LYS A 317 -13.41 31.77 2.72
C LYS A 317 -13.06 30.73 1.66
N GLY A 318 -13.80 30.73 0.56
CA GLY A 318 -13.59 29.78 -0.55
C GLY A 318 -14.00 28.32 -0.24
N TYR A 319 -14.54 28.05 0.95
CA TYR A 319 -14.93 26.71 1.37
C TYR A 319 -16.34 26.37 0.89
N ILE A 320 -16.42 25.34 0.05
CA ILE A 320 -17.66 24.72 -0.43
C ILE A 320 -17.32 23.37 -1.06
N GLU A 321 -18.27 22.44 -1.07
CA GLU A 321 -18.14 21.15 -1.75
C GLU A 321 -18.74 21.25 -3.16
N ILE A 322 -18.07 20.63 -4.14
CA ILE A 322 -18.55 20.58 -5.52
C ILE A 322 -19.09 19.19 -5.81
N HIS A 323 -20.39 19.13 -6.09
CA HIS A 323 -21.13 17.90 -6.30
C HIS A 323 -21.43 17.68 -7.78
N HIS A 324 -21.32 16.43 -8.24
CA HIS A 324 -21.70 16.05 -9.60
C HIS A 324 -23.19 15.79 -9.64
N ILE A 325 -23.93 16.50 -10.50
CA ILE A 325 -25.37 16.29 -10.67
C ILE A 325 -25.66 14.83 -11.09
N LYS A 326 -24.78 14.24 -11.90
CA LYS A 326 -24.80 12.81 -12.23
C LYS A 326 -23.61 12.11 -11.55
N PRO A 327 -23.84 11.14 -10.65
CA PRO A 327 -22.77 10.45 -9.95
C PRO A 327 -21.80 9.73 -10.91
N LEU A 328 -20.50 9.92 -10.74
CA LEU A 328 -19.47 9.24 -11.56
C LEU A 328 -19.56 7.71 -11.48
N SER A 329 -20.04 7.16 -10.35
CA SER A 329 -20.29 5.72 -10.17
C SER A 329 -21.30 5.14 -11.16
N SER A 330 -22.21 5.97 -11.69
CA SER A 330 -23.22 5.56 -12.67
C SER A 330 -22.71 5.59 -14.12
N VAL A 331 -21.55 6.22 -14.37
CA VAL A 331 -21.04 6.50 -15.72
C VAL A 331 -20.09 5.40 -16.23
N GLY A 332 -19.50 4.61 -15.33
CA GLY A 332 -18.75 3.37 -15.66
C GLY A 332 -17.45 3.54 -16.45
N GLU A 333 -17.27 4.67 -17.15
CA GLU A 333 -16.18 5.01 -18.05
C GLU A 333 -15.73 6.47 -17.83
N GLU A 334 -14.57 6.83 -18.39
CA GLU A 334 -14.05 8.21 -18.36
C GLU A 334 -14.99 9.16 -19.11
N SER A 335 -15.48 10.20 -18.44
CA SER A 335 -16.46 11.14 -19.01
C SER A 335 -15.96 12.57 -18.99
N ASN A 336 -16.17 13.28 -20.09
CA ASN A 336 -15.93 14.72 -20.16
C ASN A 336 -16.92 15.46 -19.24
N ILE A 337 -16.40 16.05 -18.16
CA ILE A 337 -17.17 16.86 -17.22
C ILE A 337 -17.12 18.33 -17.65
N ASN A 338 -18.29 18.96 -17.78
CA ASN A 338 -18.42 20.40 -17.95
C ASN A 338 -18.66 21.07 -16.58
N PRO A 339 -17.71 21.85 -16.06
CA PRO A 339 -17.83 22.49 -14.75
C PRO A 339 -19.03 23.42 -14.59
N LYS A 340 -19.59 23.93 -15.69
CA LYS A 340 -20.74 24.83 -15.67
C LYS A 340 -22.07 24.09 -15.59
N THR A 341 -22.19 22.91 -16.20
CA THR A 341 -23.48 22.21 -16.33
C THR A 341 -23.59 20.97 -15.47
N ASP A 342 -22.47 20.34 -15.12
CA ASP A 342 -22.45 19.02 -14.49
C ASP A 342 -22.07 19.08 -13.01
N LEU A 343 -21.56 20.24 -12.57
CA LEU A 343 -21.06 20.48 -11.22
C LEU A 343 -21.83 21.63 -10.55
N VAL A 344 -22.14 21.46 -9.27
CA VAL A 344 -22.84 22.47 -8.46
C VAL A 344 -22.24 22.63 -7.07
N PRO A 345 -22.23 23.85 -6.50
CA PRO A 345 -21.78 24.08 -5.13
C PRO A 345 -22.86 23.69 -4.12
N ILE A 346 -22.51 22.84 -3.15
CA ILE A 346 -23.37 22.47 -2.01
C ILE A 346 -22.57 22.48 -0.71
N CYS A 347 -23.26 22.71 0.42
CA CYS A 347 -22.61 22.64 1.74
C CYS A 347 -22.53 21.20 2.24
N SER A 348 -21.61 20.94 3.19
CA SER A 348 -21.35 19.62 3.78
C SER A 348 -22.61 18.92 4.29
N ASN A 349 -23.53 19.67 4.91
CA ASN A 349 -24.79 19.09 5.38
C ASN A 349 -25.69 18.63 4.22
N CYS A 350 -25.84 19.44 3.17
CA CYS A 350 -26.67 19.07 2.02
C CYS A 350 -26.05 17.92 1.24
N HIS A 351 -24.72 17.92 1.09
CA HIS A 351 -24.01 16.84 0.42
C HIS A 351 -24.20 15.51 1.15
N ARG A 352 -24.04 15.51 2.48
CA ARG A 352 -24.33 14.33 3.31
C ARG A 352 -25.79 13.88 3.19
N MET A 353 -26.76 14.79 3.18
CA MET A 353 -28.17 14.41 3.05
C MET A 353 -28.53 13.81 1.69
N ILE A 354 -27.88 14.26 0.61
CA ILE A 354 -28.03 13.67 -0.73
C ILE A 354 -27.58 12.21 -0.72
N HIS A 355 -26.45 11.91 -0.08
CA HIS A 355 -25.84 10.57 -0.07
C HIS A 355 -26.22 9.70 1.13
N ARG A 356 -27.10 10.18 2.01
CA ARG A 356 -27.42 9.51 3.28
C ARG A 356 -27.95 8.09 3.13
N LYS A 357 -28.58 7.76 2.00
CA LYS A 357 -29.05 6.40 1.66
C LYS A 357 -28.43 5.98 0.34
N LYS A 358 -27.57 4.96 0.36
CA LYS A 358 -26.86 4.46 -0.85
C LYS A 358 -27.82 3.98 -1.93
N ASP A 359 -28.88 3.28 -1.54
CA ASP A 359 -29.89 2.74 -2.48
C ASP A 359 -30.85 3.83 -3.00
N ASN A 360 -30.77 5.05 -2.47
CA ASN A 360 -31.63 6.17 -2.85
C ASN A 360 -30.90 7.51 -2.68
N VAL A 361 -29.97 7.78 -3.58
CA VAL A 361 -29.28 9.08 -3.66
C VAL A 361 -30.27 10.12 -4.17
N LEU A 362 -30.49 11.17 -3.38
CA LEU A 362 -31.43 12.23 -3.72
C LEU A 362 -30.89 13.13 -4.83
N SER A 363 -31.76 13.64 -5.71
CA SER A 363 -31.37 14.75 -6.57
C SER A 363 -31.31 16.07 -5.79
N ILE A 364 -30.66 17.07 -6.38
CA ILE A 364 -30.64 18.44 -5.85
C ILE A 364 -32.06 18.99 -5.63
N ASP A 365 -32.98 18.69 -6.54
CA ASP A 365 -34.35 19.19 -6.47
C ASP A 365 -35.18 18.41 -5.45
N ASP A 366 -34.96 17.11 -5.28
CA ASP A 366 -35.59 16.32 -4.22
C ASP A 366 -35.23 16.87 -2.83
N LEU A 367 -33.94 17.14 -2.60
CA LEU A 367 -33.50 17.66 -1.31
C LEU A 367 -34.03 19.09 -1.07
N LYS A 368 -34.09 19.94 -2.10
CA LYS A 368 -34.74 21.26 -1.99
C LYS A 368 -36.20 21.13 -1.59
N GLN A 369 -36.92 20.18 -2.17
CA GLN A 369 -38.33 19.96 -1.88
C GLN A 369 -38.53 19.50 -0.44
N ILE A 370 -37.72 18.55 0.05
CA ILE A 370 -37.73 18.11 1.46
C ILE A 370 -37.52 19.27 2.43
N ILE A 371 -36.53 20.15 2.14
CA ILE A 371 -36.26 21.32 2.99
C ILE A 371 -37.40 22.33 2.95
N LYS A 372 -38.08 22.46 1.80
CA LYS A 372 -39.22 23.35 1.63
C LYS A 372 -40.46 22.84 2.37
N ASP A 373 -40.74 21.55 2.32
CA ASP A 373 -41.90 20.92 2.98
C ASP A 373 -41.73 20.84 4.51
N SER A 374 -40.50 21.01 5.01
CA SER A 374 -40.18 21.03 6.44
C SER A 374 -40.16 22.44 7.06
N LYS A 375 -40.44 23.48 6.25
CA LYS A 375 -40.58 24.88 6.69
C LYS A 375 -42.04 25.29 6.59
#